data_AF-A0A343TN91-F1
#
_entry.id   AF-A0A343TN91-F1
#
_cell.length_a   1.000
_cell.length_b   1.000
_cell.length_c   1.000
_cell.angle_alpha   90.00
_cell.angle_beta   90.00
_cell.angle_gamma   90.00
#
_symmetry.space_group_name_H-M   'P 1'
#
loop_
_entity.id
_entity.type
_entity.pdbx_description
1 polymer ?
#
loop_
_entity_poly.entity_id
_entity_poly.type
_entity_poly.pdbx_seq_one_letter_code
_entity_poly.pdbx_strand_id
1 'polypeptide(L)'
;MTENKVGDYEDIHSGERVFIVGNGPSLAKTPLKQLQDEYTIATNKIYKIYDSTEWRPDYYLLSSMTDDIKTNDMSNVVGYSTTCFINSKRQEILSEYKGTIPIDVCHPDNDPLIECFDNVSIPNEARSYWSDQLSDYVYLYNSSIYPLYQMAYYMGFEKIILIGCDLGMDIDYLLFEDSGDPIKFLNNNLSDYSGEYPLSIYSEFIRNSDHPIKSILNLAAVEIGNQHLLFASGSNPYSYKRNNRGKYDSTSLLYLHFILESNNKLLSFFNGLYGWFTSHIPRLLSAKDPHFDGYGTSTIMIGEDDRQRRAHLLARDKLMEREAQIYNATIGGELEIHPRIDFESVIDSD
;
A
#
# COMPACT_ATOMS: atom_id res chain seq x y z
N MET A 1 14.95 -23.94 -26.96
CA MET A 1 14.44 -23.77 -25.59
C MET A 1 12.95 -23.92 -25.71
N THR A 2 12.36 -24.91 -25.04
CA THR A 2 10.90 -25.01 -24.92
C THR A 2 10.41 -23.73 -24.25
N GLU A 3 9.47 -23.04 -24.87
CA GLU A 3 8.82 -21.88 -24.26
C GLU A 3 7.98 -22.41 -23.09
N ASN A 4 8.39 -22.09 -21.86
CA ASN A 4 7.61 -22.42 -20.67
C ASN A 4 6.24 -21.76 -20.78
N LYS A 5 5.19 -22.49 -20.45
CA LYS A 5 3.80 -22.00 -20.43
C LYS A 5 3.22 -22.17 -19.03
N VAL A 6 2.15 -21.43 -18.75
CA VAL A 6 1.46 -21.47 -17.45
C VAL A 6 1.10 -22.91 -17.04
N GLY A 7 0.64 -23.72 -18.00
CA GLY A 7 0.26 -25.13 -17.77
C GLY A 7 1.39 -26.05 -17.28
N ASP A 8 2.65 -25.63 -17.34
CA ASP A 8 3.79 -26.44 -16.87
C ASP A 8 3.96 -26.36 -15.34
N TYR A 9 3.18 -25.51 -14.66
CA TYR A 9 3.30 -25.22 -13.23
C TYR A 9 2.11 -25.74 -12.41
N GLU A 10 1.19 -26.51 -12.99
CA GLU A 10 0.06 -27.09 -12.26
C GLU A 10 0.53 -28.19 -11.29
N ASP A 11 0.17 -28.05 -10.02
CA ASP A 11 0.42 -29.01 -8.93
C ASP A 11 1.89 -29.50 -8.80
N ILE A 12 2.86 -28.70 -9.25
CA ILE A 12 4.30 -29.06 -9.18
C ILE A 12 4.90 -28.94 -7.76
N HIS A 13 4.18 -28.30 -6.84
CA HIS A 13 4.60 -28.01 -5.47
C HIS A 13 3.68 -28.62 -4.40
N SER A 14 3.04 -29.76 -4.72
CA SER A 14 2.17 -30.48 -3.78
C SER A 14 2.91 -30.85 -2.49
N GLY A 15 2.31 -30.49 -1.34
CA GLY A 15 2.89 -30.73 -0.01
C GLY A 15 3.96 -29.73 0.43
N GLU A 16 4.38 -28.81 -0.44
CA GLU A 16 5.41 -27.82 -0.12
C GLU A 16 4.81 -26.54 0.46
N ARG A 17 5.65 -25.76 1.14
CA ARG A 17 5.30 -24.42 1.64
C ARG A 17 5.83 -23.33 0.72
N VAL A 18 5.18 -22.16 0.76
CA VAL A 18 5.59 -20.98 0.01
C VAL A 18 5.39 -19.70 0.80
N PHE A 19 6.33 -18.77 0.64
CA PHE A 19 6.24 -17.43 1.15
C PHE A 19 5.69 -16.50 0.06
N ILE A 20 4.50 -15.93 0.31
CA ILE A 20 4.01 -14.82 -0.49
C ILE A 20 4.57 -13.52 0.10
N VAL A 21 5.41 -12.85 -0.69
CA VAL A 21 6.10 -11.62 -0.32
C VAL A 21 5.35 -10.44 -0.91
N GLY A 22 4.73 -9.66 -0.04
CA GLY A 22 4.08 -8.42 -0.41
C GLY A 22 5.07 -7.30 -0.70
N ASN A 23 4.60 -6.07 -0.59
CA ASN A 23 5.40 -4.88 -0.88
C ASN A 23 5.34 -3.85 0.26
N GLY A 24 4.93 -4.29 1.45
CA GLY A 24 4.75 -3.43 2.60
C GLY A 24 6.08 -3.07 3.29
N PRO A 25 6.07 -1.99 4.08
CA PRO A 25 7.29 -1.42 4.69
C PRO A 25 7.96 -2.36 5.69
N SER A 26 7.24 -3.31 6.30
CA SER A 26 7.83 -4.31 7.20
C SER A 26 8.96 -5.13 6.57
N LEU A 27 9.05 -5.22 5.23
CA LEU A 27 10.17 -5.88 4.57
C LEU A 27 11.53 -5.26 4.91
N ALA A 28 11.60 -3.99 5.30
CA ALA A 28 12.84 -3.35 5.73
C ALA A 28 13.45 -3.98 6.99
N LYS A 29 12.62 -4.62 7.83
CA LYS A 29 13.02 -5.31 9.07
C LYS A 29 12.92 -6.84 8.96
N THR A 30 12.41 -7.38 7.84
CA THR A 30 12.32 -8.82 7.60
C THR A 30 13.68 -9.37 7.17
N PRO A 31 14.21 -10.43 7.80
CA PRO A 31 15.51 -11.00 7.45
C PRO A 31 15.43 -11.87 6.19
N LEU A 32 15.19 -11.25 5.02
CA LEU A 32 14.93 -11.92 3.73
C LEU A 32 16.00 -12.91 3.28
N LYS A 33 17.25 -12.76 3.75
CA LYS A 33 18.33 -13.72 3.47
C LYS A 33 18.01 -15.14 3.97
N GLN A 34 17.20 -15.26 5.02
CA GLN A 34 16.79 -16.56 5.56
C GLN A 34 15.85 -17.33 4.62
N LEU A 35 15.28 -16.68 3.59
CA LEU A 35 14.38 -17.31 2.61
C LEU A 35 15.12 -17.99 1.44
N GLN A 36 16.45 -18.11 1.49
CA GLN A 36 17.26 -18.62 0.37
C GLN A 36 16.92 -20.07 -0.04
N ASP A 37 16.39 -20.86 0.90
CA ASP A 37 16.05 -22.28 0.74
C ASP A 37 14.51 -22.47 0.74
N GLU A 38 13.75 -21.38 0.63
CA GLU A 38 12.28 -21.36 0.65
C GLU A 38 11.72 -20.95 -0.71
N TYR A 39 10.59 -21.54 -1.11
CA TYR A 39 9.85 -21.03 -2.25
C TYR A 39 9.23 -19.68 -1.93
N THR A 40 9.37 -18.75 -2.87
CA THR A 40 8.87 -17.38 -2.72
C THR A 40 8.11 -16.90 -3.95
N ILE A 41 6.98 -16.22 -3.74
CA ILE A 41 6.21 -15.54 -4.78
C ILE A 41 6.11 -14.06 -4.44
N ALA A 42 6.53 -13.17 -5.34
CA ALA A 42 6.44 -11.72 -5.17
C ALA A 42 5.78 -11.03 -6.37
N THR A 43 5.47 -9.73 -6.26
CA THR A 43 4.73 -9.02 -7.30
C THR A 43 5.10 -7.55 -7.46
N ASN A 44 4.87 -7.03 -8.67
CA ASN A 44 4.88 -5.61 -9.02
C ASN A 44 6.15 -4.88 -8.52
N LYS A 45 6.03 -4.02 -7.50
CA LYS A 45 7.06 -3.09 -7.05
C LYS A 45 8.13 -3.70 -6.12
N ILE A 46 8.18 -5.02 -5.98
CA ILE A 46 9.15 -5.69 -5.10
C ILE A 46 10.59 -5.32 -5.43
N TYR A 47 10.91 -5.01 -6.69
CA TYR A 47 12.25 -4.61 -7.11
C TYR A 47 12.82 -3.39 -6.37
N LYS A 48 11.97 -2.57 -5.74
CA LYS A 48 12.43 -1.38 -5.01
C LYS A 48 13.33 -1.70 -3.82
N ILE A 49 13.27 -2.92 -3.27
CA ILE A 49 14.15 -3.33 -2.17
C ILE A 49 15.44 -3.99 -2.67
N TYR A 50 15.62 -4.21 -3.97
CA TYR A 50 16.74 -4.99 -4.50
C TYR A 50 18.11 -4.32 -4.36
N ASP A 51 18.15 -3.01 -4.15
CA ASP A 51 19.39 -2.28 -3.82
C ASP A 51 19.83 -2.52 -2.36
N SER A 52 18.92 -2.96 -1.49
CA SER A 52 19.19 -3.23 -0.07
C SER A 52 19.26 -4.72 0.27
N THR A 53 18.96 -5.63 -0.66
CA THR A 53 19.05 -7.08 -0.46
C THR A 53 19.46 -7.84 -1.71
N GLU A 54 20.24 -8.92 -1.52
CA GLU A 54 20.57 -9.88 -2.58
C GLU A 54 19.44 -10.89 -2.85
N TRP A 55 18.44 -10.98 -1.96
CA TRP A 55 17.30 -11.88 -2.12
C TRP A 55 16.50 -11.56 -3.39
N ARG A 56 16.08 -12.61 -4.11
CA ARG A 56 15.20 -12.54 -5.29
C ARG A 56 14.15 -13.64 -5.18
N PRO A 57 12.93 -13.41 -5.68
CA PRO A 57 11.87 -14.42 -5.60
C PRO A 57 12.08 -15.56 -6.61
N ASP A 58 11.54 -16.73 -6.32
CA ASP A 58 11.47 -17.86 -7.27
C ASP A 58 10.43 -17.59 -8.35
N TYR A 59 9.30 -17.02 -7.93
CA TYR A 59 8.18 -16.66 -8.76
C TYR A 59 7.88 -15.17 -8.66
N TYR A 60 7.75 -14.52 -9.80
CA TYR A 60 7.35 -13.11 -9.85
C TYR A 60 6.14 -12.93 -10.76
N LEU A 61 5.13 -12.21 -10.29
CA LEU A 61 4.00 -11.80 -11.10
C LEU A 61 3.94 -10.28 -11.28
N LEU A 62 3.94 -9.83 -12.53
CA LEU A 62 3.55 -8.47 -12.88
C LEU A 62 2.07 -8.46 -13.27
N SER A 63 1.18 -8.16 -12.32
CA SER A 63 -0.28 -8.20 -12.53
C SER A 63 -0.87 -6.84 -12.90
N SER A 64 -0.32 -5.75 -12.38
CA SER A 64 -0.87 -4.40 -12.49
C SER A 64 -0.65 -3.75 -13.86
N MET A 65 -1.60 -2.89 -14.28
CA MET A 65 -1.47 -2.00 -15.46
C MET A 65 -1.04 -0.57 -15.09
N THR A 66 -1.12 -0.19 -13.82
CA THR A 66 -0.91 1.19 -13.34
C THR A 66 0.47 1.41 -12.75
N ASP A 67 1.22 0.35 -12.44
CA ASP A 67 2.58 0.51 -11.94
C ASP A 67 3.50 1.01 -13.05
N ASP A 68 4.18 2.14 -12.78
CA ASP A 68 5.26 2.73 -13.58
C ASP A 68 6.52 1.84 -13.55
N ILE A 69 6.36 0.55 -13.84
CA ILE A 69 7.47 -0.38 -14.00
C ILE A 69 8.10 -0.04 -15.34
N LYS A 70 9.21 0.68 -15.28
CA LYS A 70 10.00 0.99 -16.47
C LYS A 70 10.71 -0.29 -16.89
N THR A 71 11.02 -0.39 -18.18
CA THR A 71 11.78 -1.52 -18.73
C THR A 71 13.06 -1.80 -17.95
N ASN A 72 13.74 -0.79 -17.39
CA ASN A 72 14.95 -0.95 -16.57
C ASN A 72 14.70 -1.57 -15.18
N ASP A 73 13.48 -1.48 -14.63
CA ASP A 73 13.15 -2.09 -13.35
C ASP A 73 13.00 -3.61 -13.51
N MET A 74 12.45 -4.04 -14.66
CA MET A 74 12.32 -5.45 -15.01
C MET A 74 13.66 -6.15 -15.21
N SER A 75 14.71 -5.46 -15.70
CA SER A 75 16.05 -6.08 -15.78
C SER A 75 16.62 -6.46 -14.41
N ASN A 76 16.13 -5.86 -13.32
CA ASN A 76 16.51 -6.24 -11.95
C ASN A 76 15.65 -7.39 -11.40
N VAL A 77 14.44 -7.59 -11.94
CA VAL A 77 13.49 -8.66 -11.56
C VAL A 77 13.73 -9.94 -12.32
N VAL A 78 14.07 -9.85 -13.60
CA VAL A 78 14.44 -10.98 -14.44
C VAL A 78 15.89 -11.36 -14.13
N GLY A 79 16.16 -11.70 -12.87
CA GLY A 79 17.35 -12.47 -12.52
C GLY A 79 17.31 -13.82 -13.26
N TYR A 80 18.47 -14.42 -13.54
CA TYR A 80 18.56 -15.61 -14.40
C TYR A 80 17.76 -16.84 -13.91
N SER A 81 17.34 -16.89 -12.64
CA SER A 81 16.62 -18.03 -12.03
C SER A 81 15.15 -17.76 -11.70
N THR A 82 14.68 -16.51 -11.73
CA THR A 82 13.29 -16.18 -11.38
C THR A 82 12.36 -16.54 -12.53
N THR A 83 11.30 -17.29 -12.25
CA THR A 83 10.19 -17.52 -13.19
C THR A 83 9.27 -16.31 -13.17
N CYS A 84 9.21 -15.56 -14.27
CA CYS A 84 8.42 -14.33 -14.36
C CYS A 84 7.13 -14.54 -15.15
N PHE A 85 5.99 -14.40 -14.48
CA PHE A 85 4.67 -14.28 -15.07
C PHE A 85 4.33 -12.82 -15.33
N ILE A 86 3.90 -12.48 -16.54
CA ILE A 86 3.67 -11.10 -16.97
C ILE A 86 2.26 -10.98 -17.51
N ASN A 87 1.52 -9.98 -17.02
CA ASN A 87 0.23 -9.60 -17.60
C ASN A 87 0.37 -9.46 -19.13
N SER A 88 -0.37 -10.26 -19.88
CA SER A 88 -0.31 -10.36 -21.34
C SER A 88 -0.43 -9.00 -22.02
N LYS A 89 -1.21 -8.07 -21.45
CA LYS A 89 -1.37 -6.70 -21.94
C LYS A 89 -0.09 -5.85 -21.86
N ARG A 90 0.93 -6.27 -21.11
CA ARG A 90 2.26 -5.64 -21.03
C ARG A 90 3.33 -6.33 -21.86
N GLN A 91 3.01 -7.44 -22.51
CA GLN A 91 3.99 -8.25 -23.23
C GLN A 91 4.67 -7.46 -24.36
N GLU A 92 3.96 -6.53 -25.01
CA GLU A 92 4.54 -5.68 -26.07
C GLU A 92 5.70 -4.81 -25.53
N ILE A 93 5.54 -4.25 -24.33
CA ILE A 93 6.53 -3.38 -23.66
C ILE A 93 7.74 -4.19 -23.18
N LEU A 94 7.54 -5.46 -22.85
CA LEU A 94 8.55 -6.35 -22.27
C LEU A 94 9.03 -7.44 -23.23
N SER A 95 8.75 -7.29 -24.52
CA SER A 95 9.06 -8.26 -25.58
C SER A 95 10.55 -8.57 -25.74
N GLU A 96 11.43 -7.72 -25.22
CA GLU A 96 12.89 -7.91 -25.22
C GLU A 96 13.36 -8.96 -24.18
N TYR A 97 12.54 -9.26 -23.16
CA TYR A 97 12.86 -10.22 -22.12
C TYR A 97 12.47 -11.63 -22.51
N LYS A 98 13.47 -12.48 -22.79
CA LYS A 98 13.26 -13.90 -23.08
C LYS A 98 13.00 -14.67 -21.78
N GLY A 99 12.06 -15.61 -21.83
CA GLY A 99 11.77 -16.50 -20.69
C GLY A 99 10.67 -16.02 -19.75
N THR A 100 9.95 -14.95 -20.10
CA THR A 100 8.73 -14.56 -19.39
C THR A 100 7.54 -15.37 -19.86
N ILE A 101 6.63 -15.68 -18.94
CA ILE A 101 5.40 -16.42 -19.21
C ILE A 101 4.22 -15.43 -19.25
N PRO A 102 3.57 -15.23 -20.40
CA PRO A 102 2.40 -14.38 -20.47
C PRO A 102 1.23 -15.02 -19.69
N ILE A 103 0.49 -14.21 -18.95
CA ILE A 103 -0.73 -14.62 -18.24
C ILE A 103 -1.80 -13.53 -18.41
N ASP A 104 -3.02 -13.95 -18.70
CA ASP A 104 -4.15 -13.03 -18.78
C ASP A 104 -4.60 -12.62 -17.37
N VAL A 105 -4.81 -11.32 -17.16
CA VAL A 105 -5.26 -10.79 -15.87
C VAL A 105 -6.66 -10.19 -16.05
N CYS A 106 -7.62 -10.76 -15.33
CA CYS A 106 -8.98 -10.25 -15.22
C CYS A 106 -9.06 -9.29 -14.03
N HIS A 107 -9.40 -8.03 -14.32
CA HIS A 107 -9.79 -7.08 -13.28
C HIS A 107 -11.30 -6.86 -13.43
N PRO A 108 -12.12 -7.13 -12.40
CA PRO A 108 -13.56 -6.90 -12.45
C PRO A 108 -13.88 -5.39 -12.32
N ASP A 109 -13.30 -4.56 -13.18
CA ASP A 109 -13.52 -3.10 -13.21
C ASP A 109 -15.01 -2.77 -13.37
N ASN A 110 -15.51 -1.85 -12.53
CA ASN A 110 -16.91 -1.40 -12.42
C ASN A 110 -17.88 -2.39 -11.76
N ASP A 111 -17.38 -3.37 -11.01
CA ASP A 111 -18.26 -4.21 -10.20
C ASP A 111 -18.72 -3.47 -8.92
N PRO A 112 -20.04 -3.36 -8.65
CA PRO A 112 -20.56 -2.75 -7.43
C PRO A 112 -19.99 -3.36 -6.14
N LEU A 113 -19.52 -4.61 -6.21
CA LEU A 113 -18.94 -5.35 -5.08
C LEU A 113 -17.49 -4.95 -4.78
N ILE A 114 -16.82 -4.22 -5.68
CA ILE A 114 -15.56 -3.51 -5.39
C ILE A 114 -15.84 -2.26 -4.56
N GLU A 115 -16.98 -1.59 -4.80
CA GLU A 115 -17.40 -0.34 -4.16
C GLU A 115 -18.22 -0.54 -2.87
N CYS A 116 -18.55 -1.78 -2.48
CA CYS A 116 -19.18 -2.04 -1.17
C CYS A 116 -18.14 -1.92 -0.05
N PHE A 117 -17.93 -0.71 0.46
CA PHE A 117 -17.01 -0.42 1.57
C PHE A 117 -17.56 -0.87 2.94
N ASP A 118 -18.87 -1.10 3.05
CA ASP A 118 -19.56 -1.00 4.35
C ASP A 118 -19.77 -2.33 5.10
N ASN A 119 -19.21 -3.45 4.63
CA ASN A 119 -19.32 -4.72 5.36
C ASN A 119 -18.18 -5.70 5.01
N VAL A 120 -17.62 -6.34 6.05
CA VAL A 120 -16.69 -7.48 5.93
C VAL A 120 -17.41 -8.73 5.41
N SER A 121 -18.74 -8.70 5.31
CA SER A 121 -19.57 -9.71 4.65
C SER A 121 -19.17 -9.84 3.18
N ILE A 122 -18.56 -10.96 2.80
CA ILE A 122 -18.24 -11.26 1.40
C ILE A 122 -19.57 -11.49 0.65
N PRO A 123 -19.92 -10.65 -0.35
CA PRO A 123 -21.07 -10.92 -1.20
C PRO A 123 -20.88 -12.27 -1.91
N ASN A 124 -21.93 -13.08 -2.03
CA ASN A 124 -21.82 -14.44 -2.60
C ASN A 124 -21.25 -14.40 -4.02
N GLU A 125 -21.57 -13.35 -4.77
CA GLU A 125 -21.12 -13.10 -6.12
C GLU A 125 -19.60 -12.85 -6.18
N ALA A 126 -19.01 -12.24 -5.15
CA ALA A 126 -17.57 -12.01 -5.09
C ALA A 126 -16.77 -13.32 -4.99
N ARG A 127 -17.40 -14.42 -4.55
CA ARG A 127 -16.79 -15.76 -4.57
C ARG A 127 -16.48 -16.26 -5.99
N SER A 128 -17.06 -15.65 -7.01
CA SER A 128 -16.77 -15.97 -8.41
C SER A 128 -15.48 -15.35 -8.94
N TYR A 129 -14.89 -14.38 -8.23
CA TYR A 129 -13.60 -13.77 -8.63
C TYR A 129 -12.43 -14.65 -8.21
N TRP A 130 -12.39 -15.89 -8.68
CA TRP A 130 -11.31 -16.84 -8.46
C TRP A 130 -11.13 -17.71 -9.70
N SER A 131 -9.87 -18.01 -10.05
CA SER A 131 -9.54 -18.94 -11.12
C SER A 131 -8.83 -20.15 -10.55
N ASP A 132 -9.40 -21.34 -10.79
CA ASP A 132 -8.74 -22.62 -10.52
C ASP A 132 -7.74 -23.00 -11.62
N GLN A 133 -7.75 -22.30 -12.75
CA GLN A 133 -6.97 -22.61 -13.95
C GLN A 133 -6.24 -21.37 -14.44
N LEU A 134 -4.97 -21.24 -14.07
CA LEU A 134 -4.18 -20.05 -14.40
C LEU A 134 -3.92 -19.88 -15.90
N SER A 135 -4.04 -20.96 -16.67
CA SER A 135 -3.94 -20.92 -18.13
C SER A 135 -5.02 -20.07 -18.79
N ASP A 136 -6.16 -19.88 -18.12
CA ASP A 136 -7.25 -19.06 -18.63
C ASP A 136 -7.01 -17.59 -18.28
N TYR A 137 -6.92 -17.29 -16.97
CA TYR A 137 -6.58 -15.98 -16.42
C TYR A 137 -6.42 -16.06 -14.91
N VAL A 138 -5.85 -15.00 -14.31
CA VAL A 138 -5.90 -14.72 -12.86
C VAL A 138 -6.77 -13.51 -12.57
N TYR A 139 -7.48 -13.55 -11.45
CA TYR A 139 -8.19 -12.37 -10.96
C TYR A 139 -7.26 -11.44 -10.18
N LEU A 140 -7.25 -10.17 -10.56
CA LEU A 140 -6.75 -9.08 -9.74
C LEU A 140 -7.95 -8.42 -9.05
N TYR A 141 -8.14 -8.69 -7.76
CA TYR A 141 -9.29 -8.22 -6.99
C TYR A 141 -8.83 -7.60 -5.67
N ASN A 142 -9.09 -6.29 -5.49
CA ASN A 142 -8.87 -5.51 -4.27
C ASN A 142 -7.46 -5.50 -3.64
N SER A 143 -6.53 -6.35 -4.09
CA SER A 143 -5.14 -6.41 -3.63
C SER A 143 -4.25 -7.05 -4.70
N SER A 144 -3.03 -6.54 -4.87
CA SER A 144 -2.02 -7.14 -5.75
C SER A 144 -1.50 -8.48 -5.26
N ILE A 145 -1.72 -8.81 -3.98
CA ILE A 145 -1.44 -10.13 -3.40
C ILE A 145 -2.45 -11.18 -3.87
N TYR A 146 -3.66 -10.77 -4.25
CA TYR A 146 -4.74 -11.71 -4.54
C TYR A 146 -4.45 -12.70 -5.70
N PRO A 147 -3.86 -12.27 -6.83
CA PRO A 147 -3.37 -13.21 -7.85
C PRO A 147 -2.33 -14.22 -7.35
N LEU A 148 -1.53 -13.90 -6.33
CA LEU A 148 -0.46 -14.77 -5.83
C LEU A 148 -1.04 -15.95 -5.07
N TYR A 149 -2.19 -15.76 -4.41
CA TYR A 149 -2.94 -16.88 -3.83
C TYR A 149 -3.45 -17.86 -4.89
N GLN A 150 -3.94 -17.34 -6.02
CA GLN A 150 -4.37 -18.18 -7.14
C GLN A 150 -3.17 -18.95 -7.71
N MET A 151 -2.01 -18.31 -7.87
CA MET A 151 -0.77 -19.00 -8.24
C MET A 151 -0.38 -20.09 -7.25
N ALA A 152 -0.37 -19.78 -5.96
CA ALA A 152 0.00 -20.76 -4.94
C ALA A 152 -0.94 -21.97 -4.93
N TYR A 153 -2.24 -21.72 -5.07
CA TYR A 153 -3.27 -22.76 -5.17
C TYR A 153 -3.07 -23.65 -6.40
N TYR A 154 -2.85 -23.04 -7.57
CA TYR A 154 -2.67 -23.75 -8.83
C TYR A 154 -1.39 -24.56 -8.89
N MET A 155 -0.32 -24.05 -8.27
CA MET A 155 0.94 -24.74 -8.14
C MET A 155 0.92 -25.87 -7.10
N GLY A 156 -0.14 -25.97 -6.29
CA GLY A 156 -0.35 -27.05 -5.34
C GLY A 156 0.26 -26.83 -3.95
N PHE A 157 0.70 -25.62 -3.61
CA PHE A 157 1.25 -25.34 -2.28
C PHE A 157 0.20 -25.52 -1.17
N GLU A 158 0.59 -26.18 -0.08
CA GLU A 158 -0.32 -26.51 1.03
C GLU A 158 -0.14 -25.61 2.24
N LYS A 159 1.00 -24.93 2.37
CA LYS A 159 1.28 -23.99 3.47
C LYS A 159 1.79 -22.66 2.93
N ILE A 160 0.99 -21.61 3.11
CA ILE A 160 1.28 -20.28 2.60
C ILE A 160 1.62 -19.35 3.76
N ILE A 161 2.80 -18.73 3.70
CA ILE A 161 3.30 -17.79 4.70
C ILE A 161 3.33 -16.38 4.11
N LEU A 162 2.68 -15.42 4.76
CA LEU A 162 2.65 -14.03 4.31
C LEU A 162 3.72 -13.22 5.02
N ILE A 163 4.50 -12.46 4.25
CA ILE A 163 5.43 -11.45 4.76
C ILE A 163 5.30 -10.17 3.92
N GLY A 164 5.54 -8.99 4.51
CA GLY A 164 5.37 -7.73 3.80
C GLY A 164 3.91 -7.45 3.38
N CYS A 165 2.95 -8.08 4.06
CA CYS A 165 1.51 -7.93 3.85
C CYS A 165 0.92 -7.10 4.99
N ASP A 166 1.40 -5.88 5.14
CA ASP A 166 1.19 -5.07 6.34
C ASP A 166 -0.28 -4.71 6.59
N LEU A 167 -1.08 -4.45 5.55
CA LEU A 167 -2.42 -3.83 5.63
C LEU A 167 -2.42 -2.54 6.46
N GLY A 168 -2.66 -1.40 5.83
CA GLY A 168 -2.38 -0.10 6.44
C GLY A 168 -0.88 0.21 6.39
N MET A 169 -0.55 1.48 6.20
CA MET A 169 0.84 1.92 6.18
C MET A 169 1.36 1.99 7.62
N ASP A 170 1.96 0.91 8.13
CA ASP A 170 2.99 1.01 9.19
C ASP A 170 4.30 1.52 8.55
N ILE A 171 4.21 2.61 7.79
CA ILE A 171 5.38 3.44 7.51
C ILE A 171 5.59 4.26 8.79
N ASP A 172 6.84 4.56 9.16
CA ASP A 172 7.14 5.62 10.14
C ASP A 172 6.73 7.00 9.56
N TYR A 173 5.46 7.16 9.17
CA TYR A 173 4.88 8.38 8.64
C TYR A 173 4.49 9.33 9.76
N LEU A 174 4.28 8.79 10.97
CA LEU A 174 4.10 9.59 12.17
C LEU A 174 5.46 10.16 12.58
N LEU A 175 5.56 11.49 12.64
CA LEU A 175 6.70 12.17 13.24
C LEU A 175 6.85 11.84 14.74
N PHE A 176 5.74 11.52 15.39
CA PHE A 176 5.64 11.24 16.81
C PHE A 176 4.65 10.08 17.06
N GLU A 177 5.18 8.87 17.21
CA GLU A 177 4.42 7.65 17.51
C GLU A 177 3.64 7.73 18.82
N ASP A 178 4.14 8.49 19.81
CA ASP A 178 3.49 8.66 21.11
C ASP A 178 2.32 9.64 21.09
N SER A 179 1.85 10.04 19.91
CA SER A 179 0.75 11.01 19.75
C SER A 179 -0.29 10.53 18.76
N GLY A 180 -1.42 11.24 18.68
CA GLY A 180 -2.52 10.88 17.80
C GLY A 180 -2.09 10.63 16.35
N ASP A 181 -2.65 9.56 15.79
CA ASP A 181 -2.55 9.16 14.39
C ASP A 181 -3.71 9.79 13.59
N PRO A 182 -3.42 10.71 12.64
CA PRO A 182 -4.45 11.39 11.88
C PRO A 182 -5.18 10.46 10.90
N ILE A 183 -4.52 9.49 10.29
CA ILE A 183 -5.15 8.57 9.32
C ILE A 183 -6.12 7.65 10.06
N LYS A 184 -5.65 7.01 11.14
CA LYS A 184 -6.47 6.13 11.95
C LYS A 184 -7.67 6.87 12.55
N PHE A 185 -7.47 8.10 13.00
CA PHE A 185 -8.57 8.92 13.48
C PHE A 185 -9.61 9.21 12.39
N LEU A 186 -9.18 9.60 11.20
CA LEU A 186 -10.11 9.89 10.10
C LEU A 186 -10.85 8.63 9.63
N ASN A 187 -10.15 7.50 9.48
CA ASN A 187 -10.77 6.23 9.10
C ASN A 187 -11.88 5.82 10.07
N ASN A 188 -11.63 5.95 11.37
CA ASN A 188 -12.61 5.58 12.40
C ASN A 188 -13.83 6.50 12.47
N ASN A 189 -13.70 7.76 12.02
CA ASN A 189 -14.74 8.78 12.19
C ASN A 189 -15.43 9.18 10.88
N LEU A 190 -14.87 8.83 9.71
CA LEU A 190 -15.31 9.28 8.39
C LEU A 190 -15.20 8.17 7.32
N SER A 191 -15.35 6.90 7.70
CA SER A 191 -15.27 5.74 6.80
C SER A 191 -16.09 5.88 5.49
N ASP A 192 -17.19 6.64 5.54
CA ASP A 192 -18.17 6.72 4.45
C ASP A 192 -18.13 8.06 3.68
N TYR A 193 -17.06 8.87 3.85
CA TYR A 193 -17.01 10.23 3.33
C TYR A 193 -16.31 10.33 1.96
N SER A 194 -17.05 10.62 0.89
CA SER A 194 -16.53 10.78 -0.49
C SER A 194 -16.26 12.23 -0.92
N GLY A 195 -16.27 13.18 0.03
CA GLY A 195 -16.07 14.62 -0.23
C GLY A 195 -14.82 15.23 0.43
N GLU A 196 -14.68 16.56 0.38
CA GLU A 196 -13.66 17.29 1.17
C GLU A 196 -13.95 17.17 2.67
N TYR A 197 -13.01 16.63 3.44
CA TYR A 197 -13.19 16.46 4.88
C TYR A 197 -13.60 17.77 5.58
N PRO A 198 -14.60 17.73 6.47
CA PRO A 198 -15.04 18.91 7.18
C PRO A 198 -13.93 19.40 8.11
N LEU A 199 -13.59 20.69 8.07
CA LEU A 199 -12.52 21.27 8.91
C LEU A 199 -12.65 20.95 10.41
N SER A 200 -13.88 20.70 10.88
CA SER A 200 -14.13 20.30 12.26
C SER A 200 -13.43 19.00 12.66
N ILE A 201 -13.26 18.04 11.74
CA ILE A 201 -12.65 16.74 12.07
C ILE A 201 -11.19 16.86 12.49
N TYR A 202 -10.44 17.76 11.86
CA TYR A 202 -9.04 18.02 12.23
C TYR A 202 -8.96 18.69 13.60
N SER A 203 -9.90 19.60 13.90
CA SER A 203 -9.97 20.23 15.21
C SER A 203 -10.37 19.23 16.31
N GLU A 204 -11.18 18.23 15.97
CA GLU A 204 -11.59 17.16 16.88
C GLU A 204 -10.44 16.19 17.15
N PHE A 205 -9.74 15.75 16.10
CA PHE A 205 -8.51 14.96 16.21
C PHE A 205 -7.50 15.58 17.17
N ILE A 206 -7.25 16.89 17.05
CA ILE A 206 -6.29 17.60 17.90
C ILE A 206 -6.78 17.69 19.34
N ARG A 207 -8.09 17.90 19.55
CA ARG A 207 -8.70 18.00 20.90
C ARG A 207 -8.72 16.66 21.63
N ASN A 208 -8.85 15.56 20.89
CA ASN A 208 -8.90 14.22 21.44
C ASN A 208 -7.51 13.61 21.67
N SER A 209 -6.44 14.33 21.31
CA SER A 209 -5.06 13.88 21.53
C SER A 209 -4.53 14.32 22.89
N ASP A 210 -3.88 13.40 23.60
CA ASP A 210 -3.10 13.69 24.81
C ASP A 210 -1.85 14.54 24.51
N HIS A 211 -1.45 14.62 23.23
CA HIS A 211 -0.32 15.42 22.76
C HIS A 211 -0.71 16.32 21.57
N PRO A 212 -1.52 17.38 21.77
CA PRO A 212 -2.11 18.17 20.69
C PRO A 212 -1.10 18.77 19.70
N ILE A 213 0.05 19.26 20.20
CA ILE A 213 1.08 19.86 19.34
C ILE A 213 1.75 18.79 18.47
N LYS A 214 2.06 17.62 19.03
CA LYS A 214 2.66 16.51 18.27
C LYS A 214 1.68 15.98 17.22
N SER A 215 0.41 15.86 17.58
CA SER A 215 -0.65 15.47 16.64
C SER A 215 -0.86 16.48 15.51
N ILE A 216 -0.76 17.80 15.76
CA ILE A 216 -0.78 18.81 14.69
C ILE A 216 0.38 18.57 13.70
N LEU A 217 1.56 18.21 14.20
CA LEU A 217 2.72 17.94 13.36
C LEU A 217 2.57 16.62 12.59
N ASN A 218 2.05 15.56 13.21
CA ASN A 218 1.68 14.32 12.51
C ASN A 218 0.67 14.62 11.39
N LEU A 219 -0.41 15.36 11.70
CA LEU A 219 -1.40 15.75 10.69
C LEU A 219 -0.80 16.57 9.55
N ALA A 220 0.15 17.48 9.85
CA ALA A 220 0.83 18.27 8.82
C ALA A 220 1.86 17.47 7.99
N ALA A 221 2.32 16.32 8.50
CA ALA A 221 3.25 15.43 7.81
C ALA A 221 2.56 14.54 6.78
N VAL A 222 1.30 14.17 7.02
CA VAL A 222 0.50 13.38 6.10
C VAL A 222 -0.24 14.30 5.12
N GLU A 223 -0.04 14.14 3.81
CA GLU A 223 -0.75 14.92 2.77
C GLU A 223 -2.22 14.47 2.62
N ILE A 224 -3.03 14.66 3.67
CA ILE A 224 -4.44 14.30 3.68
C ILE A 224 -5.28 15.45 3.09
N GLY A 225 -5.48 15.39 1.77
CA GLY A 225 -6.27 16.38 1.04
C GLY A 225 -5.65 17.79 1.01
N ASN A 226 -6.14 18.63 0.09
CA ASN A 226 -5.65 20.00 -0.12
C ASN A 226 -6.19 20.99 0.94
N GLN A 227 -6.00 20.74 2.24
CA GLN A 227 -6.50 21.67 3.26
C GLN A 227 -5.39 22.29 4.10
N HIS A 228 -5.03 23.52 3.73
CA HIS A 228 -4.09 24.40 4.44
C HIS A 228 -4.74 25.18 5.59
N LEU A 229 -5.80 24.63 6.20
CA LEU A 229 -6.64 25.33 7.15
C LEU A 229 -6.96 24.42 8.33
N LEU A 230 -6.87 24.95 9.55
CA LEU A 230 -7.18 24.22 10.77
C LEU A 230 -8.47 24.73 11.44
N PHE A 231 -8.77 26.01 11.25
CA PHE A 231 -9.91 26.68 11.87
C PHE A 231 -10.72 27.46 10.82
N ALA A 232 -11.98 27.07 10.64
CA ALA A 232 -12.90 27.69 9.69
C ALA A 232 -13.15 29.19 9.96
N SER A 233 -13.10 29.62 11.23
CA SER A 233 -13.27 31.03 11.63
C SER A 233 -11.98 31.86 11.52
N GLY A 234 -10.85 31.23 11.17
CA GLY A 234 -9.62 31.91 10.78
C GLY A 234 -9.58 32.18 9.27
N SER A 235 -8.82 33.18 8.86
CA SER A 235 -8.61 33.51 7.45
C SER A 235 -7.68 32.48 6.77
N ASN A 236 -7.85 32.32 5.46
CA ASN A 236 -7.04 31.41 4.65
C ASN A 236 -5.72 32.09 4.22
N PRO A 237 -4.55 31.57 4.64
CA PRO A 237 -3.25 32.17 4.31
C PRO A 237 -2.90 32.04 2.82
N TYR A 238 -3.39 31.01 2.12
CA TYR A 238 -3.10 30.78 0.70
C TYR A 238 -3.84 31.76 -0.20
N SER A 239 -5.13 32.00 0.06
CA SER A 239 -5.90 32.98 -0.71
C SER A 239 -5.31 34.38 -0.54
N TYR A 240 -4.92 34.73 0.70
CA TYR A 240 -4.27 36.00 0.98
C TYR A 240 -2.91 36.12 0.26
N LYS A 241 -2.06 35.09 0.34
CA LYS A 241 -0.76 35.06 -0.33
C LYS A 241 -0.90 35.14 -1.85
N ARG A 242 -1.86 34.42 -2.45
CA ARG A 242 -2.14 34.44 -3.89
C ARG A 242 -2.54 35.83 -4.37
N ASN A 243 -3.41 36.51 -3.63
CA ASN A 243 -3.94 37.83 -4.00
C ASN A 243 -2.94 38.98 -3.76
N ASN A 244 -1.87 38.74 -2.99
CA ASN A 244 -0.92 39.78 -2.58
C ASN A 244 0.55 39.45 -2.89
N ARG A 245 0.81 38.42 -3.71
CA ARG A 245 2.16 37.86 -3.98
C ARG A 245 3.19 38.83 -4.59
N GLY A 246 2.76 40.03 -5.02
CA GLY A 246 3.63 41.09 -5.55
C GLY A 246 3.57 42.42 -4.80
N LYS A 247 2.90 42.49 -3.64
CA LYS A 247 2.75 43.73 -2.87
C LYS A 247 3.77 43.90 -1.75
N TYR A 248 4.55 42.86 -1.45
CA TYR A 248 5.46 42.83 -0.31
C TYR A 248 6.81 42.27 -0.73
N ASP A 249 7.88 42.95 -0.32
CA ASP A 249 9.27 42.56 -0.62
C ASP A 249 9.78 41.40 0.25
N SER A 250 9.01 41.01 1.27
CA SER A 250 9.35 39.91 2.18
C SER A 250 8.14 39.04 2.49
N THR A 251 8.37 37.72 2.51
CA THR A 251 7.34 36.73 2.91
C THR A 251 6.92 36.93 4.37
N SER A 252 7.83 37.38 5.24
CA SER A 252 7.53 37.68 6.64
C SER A 252 6.60 38.89 6.77
N LEU A 253 6.79 39.92 5.94
CA LEU A 253 5.91 41.10 5.92
C LEU A 253 4.52 40.75 5.38
N LEU A 254 4.45 39.99 4.29
CA LEU A 254 3.20 39.44 3.76
C LEU A 254 2.43 38.67 4.84
N TYR A 255 3.13 37.81 5.60
CA TYR A 255 2.53 36.99 6.65
C TYR A 255 2.04 37.81 7.86
N LEU A 256 2.82 38.82 8.27
CA LEU A 256 2.41 39.74 9.33
C LEU A 256 1.14 40.52 8.92
N HIS A 257 1.10 41.02 7.69
CA HIS A 257 -0.07 41.72 7.15
C HIS A 257 -1.30 40.81 7.04
N PHE A 258 -1.12 39.56 6.61
CA PHE A 258 -2.18 38.55 6.62
C PHE A 258 -2.84 38.43 8.01
N ILE A 259 -2.04 38.32 9.08
CA ILE A 259 -2.58 38.19 10.44
C ILE A 259 -3.28 39.47 10.88
N LEU A 260 -2.71 40.64 10.57
CA LEU A 260 -3.28 41.92 10.99
C LEU A 260 -4.60 42.24 10.29
N GLU A 261 -4.74 41.86 9.03
CA GLU A 261 -5.94 42.06 8.20
C GLU A 261 -6.99 40.95 8.39
N SER A 262 -6.68 39.91 9.16
CA SER A 262 -7.59 38.82 9.44
C SER A 262 -8.69 39.18 10.44
N ASN A 263 -9.90 38.66 10.19
CA ASN A 263 -11.04 38.82 11.11
C ASN A 263 -10.75 38.23 12.50
N ASN A 264 -10.22 37.00 12.55
CA ASN A 264 -9.80 36.35 13.78
C ASN A 264 -8.28 36.14 13.78
N LYS A 265 -7.54 37.11 14.34
CA LYS A 265 -6.06 37.15 14.28
C LYS A 265 -5.40 35.91 14.88
N LEU A 266 -5.92 35.40 16.00
CA LEU A 266 -5.36 34.24 16.69
C LEU A 266 -5.53 32.96 15.87
N LEU A 267 -6.74 32.69 15.38
CA LEU A 267 -6.98 31.49 14.57
C LEU A 267 -6.33 31.59 13.19
N SER A 268 -6.26 32.78 12.60
CA SER A 268 -5.49 33.03 11.38
C SER A 268 -4.00 32.79 11.56
N PHE A 269 -3.42 33.16 12.70
CA PHE A 269 -2.02 32.86 13.02
C PHE A 269 -1.77 31.34 12.99
N PHE A 270 -2.65 30.54 13.60
CA PHE A 270 -2.53 29.09 13.57
C PHE A 270 -2.79 28.48 12.19
N ASN A 271 -3.76 28.99 11.42
CA ASN A 271 -3.97 28.57 10.03
C ASN A 271 -2.72 28.84 9.18
N GLY A 272 -2.11 30.02 9.36
CA GLY A 272 -0.88 30.39 8.68
C GLY A 272 0.31 29.50 9.04
N LEU A 273 0.45 29.17 10.33
CA LEU A 273 1.51 28.29 10.82
C LEU A 273 1.32 26.86 10.31
N TYR A 274 0.10 26.35 10.33
CA TYR A 274 -0.26 25.04 9.79
C TYR A 274 -0.03 24.96 8.27
N GLY A 275 -0.42 26.01 7.53
CA GLY A 275 -0.12 26.14 6.10
C GLY A 275 1.39 26.15 5.80
N TRP A 276 2.21 26.69 6.71
CA TRP A 276 3.67 26.60 6.60
C TRP A 276 4.15 25.17 6.83
N PHE A 277 3.70 24.50 7.89
CA PHE A 277 4.09 23.11 8.19
C PHE A 277 3.76 22.17 7.03
N THR A 278 2.53 22.19 6.53
CA THR A 278 2.09 21.36 5.39
C THR A 278 2.88 21.63 4.11
N SER A 279 3.46 22.82 3.92
CA SER A 279 4.32 23.14 2.76
C SER A 279 5.77 22.68 2.88
N HIS A 280 6.28 22.48 4.10
CA HIS A 280 7.72 22.33 4.35
C HIS A 280 8.07 21.01 5.02
N ILE A 281 7.24 20.47 5.92
CA ILE A 281 7.48 19.20 6.60
C ILE A 281 7.59 18.05 5.59
N PRO A 282 6.63 17.85 4.65
CA PRO A 282 6.74 16.77 3.67
C PRO A 282 8.03 16.85 2.85
N ARG A 283 8.44 18.06 2.44
CA ARG A 283 9.70 18.28 1.69
C ARG A 283 10.96 17.97 2.49
N LEU A 284 10.93 18.18 3.81
CA LEU A 284 12.04 17.85 4.69
C LEU A 284 12.13 16.34 4.94
N LEU A 285 10.98 15.65 4.95
CA LEU A 285 10.90 14.20 5.12
C LEU A 285 11.26 13.45 3.84
N SER A 286 10.76 13.88 2.68
CA SER A 286 11.09 13.28 1.37
C SER A 286 12.58 13.36 1.05
N ALA A 287 13.30 14.34 1.60
CA ALA A 287 14.74 14.46 1.42
C ALA A 287 15.57 13.42 2.21
N LYS A 288 14.95 12.64 3.12
CA LYS A 288 15.67 11.72 4.02
C LYS A 288 15.54 10.24 3.67
N ASP A 289 14.58 9.81 2.85
CA ASP A 289 14.41 8.39 2.52
C ASP A 289 14.03 8.16 1.04
N PRO A 290 15.03 8.07 0.14
CA PRO A 290 14.78 7.89 -1.29
C PRO A 290 14.26 6.50 -1.68
N HIS A 291 14.27 5.52 -0.77
CA HIS A 291 13.86 4.15 -1.09
C HIS A 291 12.33 3.98 -1.17
N PHE A 292 11.57 4.86 -0.51
CA PHE A 292 10.11 4.83 -0.47
C PHE A 292 9.43 5.99 -1.21
N ASP A 293 10.19 6.74 -2.01
CA ASP A 293 9.75 7.96 -2.73
C ASP A 293 8.59 7.72 -3.74
N GLY A 294 8.18 6.46 -3.94
CA GLY A 294 7.00 6.09 -4.74
C GLY A 294 5.85 5.44 -3.96
N TYR A 295 5.91 5.41 -2.62
CA TYR A 295 4.78 5.15 -1.72
C TYR A 295 4.25 6.44 -1.08
N GLY A 296 5.05 7.50 -1.06
CA GLY A 296 4.78 8.75 -0.33
C GLY A 296 3.75 9.71 -0.93
N THR A 297 3.04 9.35 -2.01
CA THR A 297 2.04 10.25 -2.64
C THR A 297 0.78 9.54 -3.15
N SER A 298 0.58 8.26 -2.85
CA SER A 298 -0.74 7.67 -3.06
C SER A 298 -1.69 8.34 -2.07
N THR A 299 -2.61 9.15 -2.59
CA THR A 299 -3.82 9.61 -1.89
C THR A 299 -4.29 8.49 -0.97
N ILE A 300 -4.23 8.70 0.34
CA ILE A 300 -4.72 7.73 1.32
C ILE A 300 -6.23 7.62 1.10
N MET A 301 -6.66 6.59 0.37
CA MET A 301 -8.06 6.32 0.11
C MET A 301 -8.60 5.58 1.33
N ILE A 302 -9.39 6.30 2.15
CA ILE A 302 -10.12 5.71 3.27
C ILE A 302 -10.91 4.48 2.78
N GLY A 303 -10.83 3.36 3.50
CA GLY A 303 -11.51 2.10 3.15
C GLY A 303 -10.69 1.09 2.30
N GLU A 304 -9.43 1.40 1.97
CA GLU A 304 -8.57 0.48 1.21
C GLU A 304 -8.17 -0.78 2.00
N ASP A 305 -8.01 -0.67 3.32
CA ASP A 305 -7.71 -1.81 4.18
C ASP A 305 -8.84 -2.84 4.15
N ASP A 306 -10.11 -2.41 4.15
CA ASP A 306 -11.27 -3.32 4.09
C ASP A 306 -11.38 -4.04 2.75
N ARG A 307 -11.00 -3.38 1.64
CA ARG A 307 -10.89 -4.02 0.32
C ARG A 307 -9.83 -5.11 0.35
N GLN A 308 -8.62 -4.80 0.80
CA GLN A 308 -7.53 -5.77 0.85
C GLN A 308 -7.88 -6.94 1.79
N ARG A 309 -8.51 -6.65 2.94
CA ARG A 309 -9.07 -7.67 3.85
C ARG A 309 -10.04 -8.63 3.16
N ARG A 310 -10.96 -8.13 2.33
CA ARG A 310 -11.88 -8.99 1.56
C ARG A 310 -11.14 -9.93 0.60
N ALA A 311 -10.09 -9.46 -0.07
CA ALA A 311 -9.27 -10.31 -0.95
C ALA A 311 -8.61 -11.45 -0.17
N HIS A 312 -8.03 -11.15 1.00
CA HIS A 312 -7.44 -12.16 1.88
C HIS A 312 -8.47 -13.18 2.39
N LEU A 313 -9.68 -12.73 2.76
CA LEU A 313 -10.76 -13.62 3.21
C LEU A 313 -11.22 -14.56 2.10
N LEU A 314 -11.43 -14.04 0.89
CA LEU A 314 -11.87 -14.83 -0.24
C LEU A 314 -10.82 -15.88 -0.64
N ALA A 315 -9.54 -15.48 -0.66
CA ALA A 315 -8.44 -16.40 -0.92
C ALA A 315 -8.35 -17.50 0.15
N ARG A 316 -8.55 -17.15 1.43
CA ARG A 316 -8.59 -18.13 2.52
C ARG A 316 -9.71 -19.15 2.32
N ASP A 317 -10.92 -18.69 2.03
CA ASP A 317 -12.07 -19.57 1.79
C ASP A 317 -11.78 -20.56 0.65
N LYS A 318 -11.12 -20.10 -0.42
CA LYS A 318 -10.72 -20.94 -1.55
C LYS A 318 -9.60 -21.92 -1.25
N LEU A 319 -8.56 -21.47 -0.55
CA LEU A 319 -7.45 -22.33 -0.16
C LEU A 319 -7.88 -23.42 0.83
N MET A 320 -8.84 -23.13 1.71
CA MET A 320 -9.45 -24.14 2.60
C MET A 320 -10.20 -25.25 1.84
N GLU A 321 -10.72 -24.99 0.62
CA GLU A 321 -11.33 -26.04 -0.23
C GLU A 321 -10.31 -27.12 -0.64
N ARG A 322 -9.00 -26.79 -0.64
CA ARG A 322 -7.87 -27.71 -0.88
C ARG A 322 -7.10 -28.08 0.39
N GLU A 323 -7.66 -27.84 1.57
CA GLU A 323 -6.99 -28.07 2.87
C GLU A 323 -5.68 -27.28 3.07
N ALA A 324 -5.42 -26.28 2.24
CA ALA A 324 -4.23 -25.43 2.36
C ALA A 324 -4.37 -24.44 3.52
N GLN A 325 -3.25 -24.18 4.20
CA GLN A 325 -3.16 -23.31 5.37
C GLN A 325 -2.49 -21.99 5.00
N ILE A 326 -3.00 -20.89 5.56
CA ILE A 326 -2.40 -19.55 5.38
C ILE A 326 -2.04 -19.01 6.76
N TYR A 327 -0.84 -18.47 6.88
CA TYR A 327 -0.35 -17.83 8.08
C TYR A 327 0.23 -16.45 7.80
N ASN A 328 0.11 -15.54 8.76
CA ASN A 328 0.74 -14.24 8.68
C ASN A 328 2.02 -14.19 9.53
N ALA A 329 3.18 -14.12 8.86
CA ALA A 329 4.49 -13.91 9.48
C ALA A 329 5.03 -12.49 9.24
N THR A 330 4.18 -11.57 8.78
CA THR A 330 4.54 -10.15 8.60
C THR A 330 4.92 -9.56 9.96
N ILE A 331 6.07 -8.88 10.04
CA ILE A 331 6.52 -8.25 11.28
C ILE A 331 5.71 -6.95 11.48
N GLY A 332 4.75 -6.96 12.40
CA GLY A 332 3.80 -5.84 12.61
C GLY A 332 2.62 -5.88 11.63
N GLY A 333 2.08 -4.71 11.28
CA GLY A 333 0.92 -4.58 10.39
C GLY A 333 -0.40 -5.04 11.02
N GLU A 334 -1.51 -4.69 10.37
CA GLU A 334 -2.89 -4.89 10.88
C GLU A 334 -3.60 -6.10 10.23
N LEU A 335 -2.90 -6.92 9.44
CA LEU A 335 -3.47 -8.12 8.82
C LEU A 335 -3.71 -9.26 9.81
N GLU A 336 -4.89 -9.27 10.43
CA GLU A 336 -5.29 -10.28 11.43
C GLU A 336 -6.31 -11.32 10.94
N ILE A 337 -6.50 -11.45 9.62
CA ILE A 337 -7.44 -12.42 9.03
C ILE A 337 -6.90 -13.86 9.10
N HIS A 338 -5.59 -13.99 9.00
CA HIS A 338 -4.87 -15.25 9.02
C HIS A 338 -4.15 -15.41 10.36
N PRO A 339 -4.04 -16.63 10.92
CA PRO A 339 -3.31 -16.84 12.16
C PRO A 339 -1.89 -16.27 12.08
N ARG A 340 -1.56 -15.41 13.05
CA ARG A 340 -0.24 -14.79 13.15
C ARG A 340 0.75 -15.76 13.76
N ILE A 341 1.93 -15.86 13.16
CA ILE A 341 3.04 -16.69 13.64
C ILE A 341 4.34 -15.89 13.59
N ASP A 342 5.28 -16.24 14.46
CA ASP A 342 6.58 -15.56 14.51
C ASP A 342 7.46 -16.01 13.33
N PHE A 343 8.10 -15.05 12.64
CA PHE A 343 8.88 -15.34 11.43
C PHE A 343 10.02 -16.34 11.71
N GLU A 344 10.79 -16.12 12.77
CA GLU A 344 11.93 -16.99 13.11
C GLU A 344 11.44 -18.40 13.46
N SER A 345 10.31 -18.51 14.17
CA SER A 345 9.70 -19.81 14.47
C SER A 345 9.30 -20.64 13.25
N VAL A 346 9.07 -19.99 12.10
CA VAL A 346 8.68 -20.66 10.85
C VAL A 346 9.90 -21.11 10.07
N ILE A 347 10.94 -20.28 10.03
CA ILE A 347 12.19 -20.63 9.37
C ILE A 347 12.90 -21.76 10.12
N ASP A 348 12.86 -21.76 11.44
CA ASP A 348 13.49 -22.79 12.27
C ASP A 348 12.70 -24.12 12.32
N SER A 349 11.53 -24.22 11.68
CA SER A 349 10.59 -25.33 11.92
C SER A 349 10.82 -26.63 11.12
N ASP A 350 11.98 -26.81 10.47
CA ASP A 350 12.26 -27.98 9.62
C ASP A 350 13.32 -28.95 10.19
#